data_AF-A0A7C7JH32-F1
#
_entry.id   AF-A0A7C7JH32-F1
#
_cell.length_a   1.000
_cell.length_b   1.000
_cell.length_c   1.000
_cell.angle_alpha   90.00
_cell.angle_beta   90.00
_cell.angle_gamma   90.00
#
_symmetry.space_group_name_H-M   'P 1'
#
loop_
_entity.id
_entity.type
_entity.pdbx_description
1 polymer ?
#
loop_
_entity_poly.entity_id
_entity_poly.type
_entity_poly.pdbx_seq_one_letter_code
_entity_poly.pdbx_strand_id
1 'polypeptide(L)' 'MSEQKPFDARLTEKYKVGDLVSWSNDLIGEKQFGFIQRIYIHEIDQGAVGREFMFARIKKSNGETENFMLSALTLESKNK' A
#
# COMPACT_ATOMS: atom_id res chain seq x y z
N MET A 1 10.84 1.30 -16.75
CA MET A 1 11.21 1.62 -15.36
C MET A 1 10.11 2.49 -14.79
N SER A 2 9.29 1.94 -13.89
CA SER A 2 8.11 2.64 -13.35
C SER A 2 8.57 3.73 -12.37
N GLU A 3 8.23 4.99 -12.65
CA GLU A 3 8.48 6.12 -11.76
C GLU A 3 7.82 5.85 -10.40
N GLN A 4 8.63 5.55 -9.39
CA GLN A 4 8.20 5.54 -8.00
C GLN A 4 7.84 6.98 -7.64
N LYS A 5 6.53 7.29 -7.61
CA LYS A 5 6.04 8.61 -7.24
C LYS A 5 6.33 8.87 -5.75
N PRO A 6 6.93 10.01 -5.39
CA PRO A 6 7.09 10.41 -3.99
C PRO A 6 5.74 10.63 -3.32
N PHE A 7 5.74 10.64 -1.97
CA PHE A 7 4.64 10.96 -1.07
C PHE A 7 3.49 11.75 -1.72
N ASP A 8 2.33 11.11 -1.82
CA ASP A 8 1.08 11.75 -2.27
C ASP A 8 0.10 11.78 -1.10
N ALA A 9 -0.02 12.94 -0.44
CA ALA A 9 -0.92 13.15 0.70
C ALA A 9 -2.37 12.73 0.41
N ARG A 10 -2.81 12.69 -0.86
CA ARG A 10 -4.15 12.23 -1.23
C ARG A 10 -4.36 10.74 -0.95
N LEU A 11 -3.29 9.96 -0.87
CA LEU A 11 -3.37 8.54 -0.52
C LEU A 11 -3.77 8.33 0.95
N THR A 12 -3.43 9.24 1.87
CA THR A 12 -3.90 9.13 3.27
C THR A 12 -5.37 9.47 3.42
N GLU A 13 -5.93 10.27 2.50
CA GLU A 13 -7.37 10.56 2.44
C GLU A 13 -8.14 9.39 1.81
N LYS A 14 -7.54 8.74 0.81
CA LYS A 14 -8.16 7.65 0.03
C LYS A 14 -8.17 6.30 0.75
N TYR A 15 -7.11 5.95 1.46
CA TYR A 15 -6.96 4.66 2.13
C TYR A 15 -7.07 4.81 3.65
N LYS A 16 -7.82 3.92 4.28
CA LYS A 16 -8.07 3.90 5.72
C LYS A 16 -7.83 2.52 6.32
N VAL A 17 -7.50 2.49 7.60
CA VAL A 17 -7.45 1.25 8.37
C VAL A 17 -8.83 0.58 8.30
N GLY A 18 -8.84 -0.72 8.01
CA GLY A 18 -10.05 -1.51 7.78
C GLY A 18 -10.48 -1.60 6.31
N ASP A 19 -9.89 -0.83 5.40
CA ASP A 19 -10.23 -0.93 3.98
C ASP A 19 -9.74 -2.25 3.39
N LEU A 20 -10.58 -2.83 2.52
CA LEU A 20 -10.21 -3.96 1.68
C LEU A 20 -9.40 -3.43 0.50
N VAL A 21 -8.20 -3.97 0.34
CA VAL A 21 -7.31 -3.66 -0.78
C VAL A 21 -6.91 -4.93 -1.51
N SER A 22 -6.46 -4.75 -2.74
CA SER A 22 -5.89 -5.81 -3.55
C SER A 22 -4.54 -5.41 -4.14
N TRP A 23 -3.73 -6.41 -4.48
CA TRP A 23 -2.48 -6.25 -5.21
C TRP A 23 -2.29 -7.43 -6.14
N SER A 24 -1.57 -7.21 -7.23
CA SER A 24 -1.14 -8.29 -8.13
C SER A 24 0.17 -8.85 -7.61
N ASN A 25 0.22 -10.17 -7.41
CA ASN A 25 1.48 -10.86 -7.20
C ASN A 25 1.97 -11.40 -8.55
N ASP A 26 2.95 -10.73 -9.14
CA ASP A 26 3.49 -11.07 -10.47
C ASP A 26 4.04 -12.50 -10.55
N LEU A 27 4.42 -13.10 -9.42
CA LEU A 27 4.95 -14.48 -9.37
C LEU A 27 3.86 -15.55 -9.54
N ILE A 28 2.62 -15.24 -9.16
CA ILE A 28 1.50 -16.20 -9.15
C ILE A 28 0.44 -15.81 -10.20
N GLY A 29 0.47 -14.56 -10.70
CA GLY A 29 -0.52 -14.04 -11.64
C GLY A 29 -1.92 -13.87 -11.03
N GLU A 30 -2.04 -14.08 -9.72
CA GLU A 30 -3.30 -13.99 -9.00
C GLU A 30 -3.41 -12.67 -8.23
N LYS A 31 -4.61 -12.08 -8.32
CA LYS A 31 -5.00 -10.92 -7.52
C LYS A 31 -5.18 -11.37 -6.07
N GLN A 32 -4.36 -10.84 -5.18
CA GLN A 32 -4.47 -11.09 -3.75
C GLN A 32 -5.23 -9.97 -3.06
N PHE A 33 -5.81 -10.30 -1.92
CA PHE A 33 -6.65 -9.39 -1.13
C PHE A 33 -6.22 -9.39 0.33
N GLY A 34 -6.49 -8.27 0.99
CA GLY A 34 -6.26 -8.13 2.41
C GLY A 34 -6.80 -6.81 2.95
N PHE A 35 -6.76 -6.68 4.27
CA PHE A 35 -7.27 -5.51 4.96
C PHE A 35 -6.14 -4.65 5.51
N ILE A 36 -6.25 -3.34 5.34
CA ILE A 36 -5.31 -2.39 5.95
C ILE A 36 -5.43 -2.48 7.48
N GLN A 37 -4.33 -2.79 8.14
CA GLN A 37 -4.21 -2.76 9.61
C GLN A 37 -3.61 -1.45 10.10
N ARG A 38 -2.66 -0.88 9.34
CA ARG A 38 -1.95 0.35 9.70
C ARG A 38 -1.41 1.01 8.44
N ILE A 39 -1.41 2.34 8.42
CA ILE A 39 -0.72 3.15 7.40
C ILE A 39 0.38 3.93 8.11
N TYR A 40 1.56 4.00 7.53
CA TYR A 40 2.69 4.73 8.09
C TYR A 40 3.58 5.27 6.97
N ILE A 41 4.22 6.40 7.25
CA ILE A 41 5.21 7.02 6.36
C ILE A 41 6.58 6.52 6.80
N HIS A 42 7.40 6.12 5.84
CA HIS A 42 8.80 5.86 6.06
C HIS A 42 9.62 6.81 5.18
N GLU A 43 10.42 7.65 5.82
CA GLU A 43 11.46 8.43 5.16
C GLU A 43 12.61 7.50 4.81
N ILE A 44 12.98 7.44 3.53
CA ILE A 44 14.21 6.78 3.09
C ILE A 44 15.22 7.88 2.78
N ASP A 45 16.22 7.99 3.65
CA ASP A 45 17.31 8.95 3.51
C ASP A 45 18.43 8.34 2.66
N GLN A 46 18.23 8.30 1.34
CA GLN A 46 19.27 7.93 0.37
C GLN A 46 19.76 9.17 -0.36
N GLY A 47 20.66 9.92 0.27
CA GLY A 47 21.48 10.94 -0.37
C GLY A 47 20.70 12.19 -0.80
N ALA A 48 20.69 13.20 0.06
CA ALA A 48 20.33 14.60 -0.19
C ALA A 48 18.89 14.92 -0.68
N VAL A 49 18.06 13.92 -0.98
CA VAL A 49 16.63 14.13 -1.28
C VAL A 49 15.82 13.16 -0.43
N GLY A 50 15.33 13.65 0.72
CA GLY A 50 14.41 12.89 1.57
C GLY A 50 13.17 12.50 0.77
N ARG A 51 13.03 11.21 0.48
CA ARG A 51 11.82 10.68 -0.15
C ARG A 51 10.99 9.99 0.90
N GLU A 52 9.85 10.58 1.19
CA GLU A 52 8.81 9.96 1.99
C GLU A 52 8.04 8.96 1.13
N PHE A 53 7.96 7.71 1.62
CA PHE A 53 7.13 6.67 1.04
C PHE A 53 6.06 6.24 2.02
N MET A 54 4.84 6.02 1.52
CA MET A 54 3.74 5.52 2.33
C MET A 54 3.60 4.01 2.19
N PHE A 55 3.52 3.36 3.35
CA PHE A 55 3.33 1.93 3.46
C PHE A 55 2.04 1.62 4.22
N ALA A 56 1.43 0.49 3.86
CA ALA A 56 0.33 -0.12 4.57
C ALA A 56 0.75 -1.48 5.08
N ARG A 57 0.50 -1.76 6.36
CA ARG A 57 0.52 -3.12 6.87
C ARG A 57 -0.82 -3.77 6.54
N ILE A 58 -0.78 -4.82 5.73
CA ILE A 58 -1.96 -5.54 5.25
C ILE A 58 -2.06 -6.88 5.97
N LYS A 59 -3.24 -7.19 6.51
CA LYS A 59 -3.58 -8.54 6.99
C LYS A 59 -4.22 -9.31 5.85
N LYS A 60 -3.55 -10.37 5.40
CA LYS A 60 -4.00 -11.27 4.34
C LYS A 60 -5.08 -12.21 4.84
N SER A 61 -5.81 -12.83 3.91
CA SER A 61 -6.85 -13.83 4.21
C SER A 61 -6.33 -15.07 4.95
N ASN A 62 -5.05 -15.42 4.78
CA ASN A 62 -4.39 -16.52 5.48
C ASN A 62 -3.97 -16.18 6.92
N GLY A 63 -4.24 -14.95 7.39
CA GLY A 63 -3.91 -14.49 8.73
C GLY A 63 -2.53 -13.84 8.86
N GLU A 64 -1.67 -13.94 7.84
CA GLU A 64 -0.36 -13.29 7.82
C GLU A 64 -0.48 -11.78 7.66
N THR A 65 0.57 -11.06 8.07
CA THR A 65 0.67 -9.61 7.83
C THR A 65 1.91 -9.28 7.02
N GLU A 66 1.76 -8.44 6.01
CA GLU A 66 2.86 -7.99 5.16
C GLU A 66 2.74 -6.48 4.89
N ASN A 67 3.87 -5.82 4.63
CA ASN A 67 3.91 -4.40 4.36
C ASN A 67 3.98 -4.14 2.86
N PHE A 68 3.09 -3.30 2.35
CA PHE A 68 3.03 -2.93 0.94
C PHE A 68 3.14 -1.42 0.80
N MET A 69 3.75 -0.95 -0.30
CA MET A 69 3.64 0.45 -0.67
C MET A 69 2.17 0.77 -0.96
N LEU A 70 1.67 1.85 -0.39
CA LEU A 70 0.26 2.25 -0.53
C LEU A 70 -0.12 2.51 -1.99
N SER A 71 0.83 2.98 -2.80
CA SER A 71 0.68 3.19 -4.25
C SER A 71 0.59 1.90 -5.07
N ALA A 72 1.06 0.78 -4.54
CA ALA A 72 0.97 -0.54 -5.19
C ALA A 72 -0.37 -1.25 -4.90
N LEU A 73 -1.18 -0.70 -3.98
CA LEU A 73 -2.45 -1.27 -3.56
C LEU A 73 -3.61 -0.66 -4.35
N THR A 74 -4.56 -1.48 -4.76
CA THR A 74 -5.84 -1.04 -5.31
C THR A 74 -6.90 -1.11 -4.22
N LEU A 75 -7.59 0.00 -3.97
CA LEU A 75 -8.71 0.04 -3.03
C LEU A 75 -9.92 -0.68 -3.63
N GLU A 76 -10.44 -1.69 -2.95
CA GLU A 76 -11.64 -2.44 -3.36
C GLU A 76 -12.91 -1.94 -2.65
N SER A 77 -12.82 -0.79 -1.98
CA SER A 77 -13.94 -0.20 -1.23
C SER A 77 -15.16 -0.05 -2.12
N LYS A 78 -16.22 -0.71 -1.65
CA LYS A 78 -17.60 -0.78 -2.15
C LYS A 78 -17.97 0.41 -3.05
N ASN A 79 -18.31 0.07 -4.29
CA ASN A 79 -19.35 0.73 -5.06
C ASN A 79 -20.43 1.28 -4.11
N LYS A 80 -20.63 2.59 -4.14
CA LYS A 80 -21.87 3.21 -3.69
C LYS A 80 -22.31 4.23 -4.71
#